data_AF-A0A3Q9BQY7-F1
#
_entry.id   AF-A0A3Q9BQY7-F1
#
_cell.length_a   1.000
_cell.length_b   1.000
_cell.length_c   1.000
_cell.angle_alpha   90.00
_cell.angle_beta   90.00
_cell.angle_gamma   90.00
#
_symmetry.space_group_name_H-M   'P 1'
#
loop_
_entity.id
_entity.type
_entity.pdbx_description
1 polymer ?
#
loop_
_entity_poly.entity_id
_entity_poly.type
_entity_poly.pdbx_seq_one_letter_code
_entity_poly.pdbx_strand_id
1 'polypeptide(L)'
;MSEIEKQTEASNNAADTLVAPAMAVASSSRRRLIKLGTTAAPIVATLVSKPALAWHCKSPSAWGSEILNPKTSLATNAGHQSYPDETWYISNWCNNTARSSTGNASPPWTALRTKYTTLKNNAPSNKTTKTSFDYTLCTIAELQAAVAGLKVAGASPSATVKSVLTSGSDLQKSTIVAQLNYLILSPLLKNQMEKCLPSSALQQMATGSYSPAGSGQTWDAAKIKKFLYDNYMAR
;
A
#
# COMPACT_ATOMS: atom_id res chain seq x y z
N MET A 1 5.39 -89.42 -14.82
CA MET A 1 5.32 -88.35 -15.83
C MET A 1 5.10 -87.06 -15.07
N SER A 2 6.05 -86.12 -15.18
CA SER A 2 6.15 -84.80 -14.54
C SER A 2 6.52 -84.83 -13.04
N GLU A 3 7.81 -84.87 -12.69
CA GLU A 3 8.82 -83.78 -12.65
C GLU A 3 8.75 -83.01 -11.31
N ILE A 4 9.63 -83.29 -10.33
CA ILE A 4 11.09 -83.08 -10.19
C ILE A 4 11.35 -81.84 -9.31
N GLU A 5 11.73 -82.10 -8.04
CA GLU A 5 13.01 -81.74 -7.38
C GLU A 5 13.15 -80.24 -7.05
N LYS A 6 13.63 -79.79 -5.89
CA LYS A 6 14.92 -80.15 -5.25
C LYS A 6 14.92 -79.46 -3.86
N GLN A 7 15.04 -80.19 -2.74
CA GLN A 7 16.21 -80.22 -1.83
C GLN A 7 17.03 -78.91 -1.79
N THR A 8 17.40 -78.31 -0.67
CA THR A 8 18.25 -78.85 0.42
C THR A 8 18.37 -77.75 1.50
N GLU A 9 17.89 -77.97 2.72
CA GLU A 9 18.62 -78.16 3.99
C GLU A 9 19.91 -77.35 4.28
N ALA A 10 19.88 -76.76 5.48
CA ALA A 10 20.95 -76.53 6.47
C ALA A 10 22.04 -75.47 6.20
N SER A 11 22.23 -74.55 7.16
CA SER A 11 23.38 -74.66 8.08
C SER A 11 23.39 -73.58 9.18
N ASN A 12 23.91 -73.99 10.34
CA ASN A 12 24.31 -73.16 11.47
C ASN A 12 25.75 -72.64 11.30
N ASN A 13 26.09 -71.64 12.13
CA ASN A 13 27.41 -71.31 12.69
C ASN A 13 28.46 -70.47 11.92
N ALA A 14 28.73 -69.31 12.54
CA ALA A 14 30.03 -68.86 13.08
C ALA A 14 31.05 -68.05 12.22
N ALA A 15 31.66 -67.11 12.95
CA ALA A 15 32.99 -66.49 12.79
C ALA A 15 33.20 -65.29 11.84
N ASP A 16 33.30 -64.12 12.48
CA ASP A 16 34.44 -63.18 12.50
C ASP A 16 35.12 -62.75 11.18
N THR A 17 35.07 -61.45 10.85
CA THR A 17 36.20 -60.57 10.43
C THR A 17 35.70 -59.25 9.77
N LEU A 18 36.06 -58.13 10.41
CA LEU A 18 36.40 -56.77 9.95
C LEU A 18 35.94 -56.22 8.56
N VAL A 19 35.33 -55.01 8.55
CA VAL A 19 35.77 -53.75 7.89
C VAL A 19 34.61 -52.72 7.84
N ALA A 20 34.93 -51.45 8.15
CA ALA A 20 34.09 -50.22 8.29
C ALA A 20 33.35 -49.80 6.97
N PRO A 21 32.44 -48.77 6.90
CA PRO A 21 32.40 -47.55 7.73
C PRO A 21 31.04 -46.90 8.09
N ALA A 22 31.18 -45.92 9.00
CA ALA A 22 30.45 -44.65 9.11
C ALA A 22 29.20 -44.53 10.02
N MET A 23 29.32 -43.54 10.92
CA MET A 23 28.28 -42.75 11.61
C MET A 23 27.69 -43.31 12.91
N ALA A 24 28.24 -42.87 14.05
CA ALA A 24 27.60 -41.87 14.92
C ALA A 24 28.51 -41.59 16.13
N VAL A 25 29.13 -40.40 16.16
CA VAL A 25 29.91 -39.93 17.30
C VAL A 25 28.95 -39.46 18.40
N ALA A 26 28.91 -40.20 19.50
CA ALA A 26 28.50 -39.68 20.80
C ALA A 26 29.75 -39.31 21.59
N SER A 27 29.89 -38.03 21.97
CA SER A 27 30.36 -37.55 23.28
C SER A 27 30.66 -36.04 23.24
N SER A 28 30.42 -35.39 24.38
CA SER A 28 30.38 -33.94 24.61
C SER A 28 31.63 -33.19 24.14
N SER A 29 31.45 -32.07 23.44
CA SER A 29 32.54 -31.11 23.23
C SER A 29 32.09 -29.68 23.50
N ARG A 30 32.90 -29.02 24.32
CA ARG A 30 32.77 -27.68 24.89
C ARG A 30 32.54 -26.65 23.78
N ARG A 31 31.55 -25.77 23.94
CA ARG A 31 31.41 -24.53 23.14
C ARG A 31 32.69 -23.72 23.28
N ARG A 32 33.61 -23.84 22.31
CA ARG A 32 34.69 -22.88 22.12
C ARG A 32 34.06 -21.55 21.70
N LEU A 33 34.00 -20.61 22.64
CA LEU A 33 33.83 -19.20 22.30
C LEU A 33 35.05 -18.80 21.46
N ILE A 34 34.84 -18.61 20.16
CA ILE A 34 35.85 -17.98 19.30
C ILE A 34 35.83 -16.48 19.66
N LYS A 35 36.74 -16.09 20.55
CA LYS A 35 37.18 -14.69 20.67
C LYS A 35 38.05 -14.38 19.44
N LEU A 36 37.47 -13.79 18.43
CA LEU A 36 38.19 -12.97 17.47
C LEU A 36 37.89 -11.52 17.80
N GLY A 37 38.89 -10.87 18.38
CA GLY A 37 38.89 -9.43 18.57
C GLY A 37 39.16 -8.71 17.26
N THR A 38 39.01 -7.39 17.36
CA THR A 38 39.37 -6.34 16.42
C THR A 38 38.33 -5.92 15.38
N THR A 39 37.82 -4.71 15.63
CA THR A 39 37.39 -3.70 14.66
C THR A 39 36.24 -4.08 13.72
N ALA A 40 35.02 -4.02 14.23
CA ALA A 40 33.90 -3.53 13.45
C ALA A 40 32.98 -2.79 14.42
N ALA A 41 32.81 -1.49 14.20
CA ALA A 41 31.84 -0.67 14.90
C ALA A 41 30.50 -1.42 14.92
N PRO A 42 29.79 -1.49 16.06
CA PRO A 42 28.40 -1.86 16.00
C PRO A 42 27.72 -0.74 15.21
N ILE A 43 27.47 -0.97 13.92
CA ILE A 43 26.34 -0.34 13.27
C ILE A 43 25.15 -0.94 14.00
N VAL A 44 24.82 -0.35 15.14
CA VAL A 44 23.51 -0.42 15.71
C VAL A 44 22.65 0.17 14.61
N ALA A 45 22.04 -0.70 13.81
CA ALA A 45 20.87 -0.35 13.05
C ALA A 45 19.80 -0.05 14.09
N THR A 46 19.89 1.11 14.72
CA THR A 46 18.72 1.80 15.26
C THR A 46 17.87 2.09 14.03
N LEU A 47 17.07 1.10 13.63
CA LEU A 47 15.74 1.39 13.13
C LEU A 47 15.11 2.21 14.24
N VAL A 48 15.31 3.52 14.20
CA VAL A 48 14.46 4.45 14.90
C VAL A 48 13.14 4.32 14.16
N SER A 49 12.37 3.29 14.53
CA SER A 49 10.97 3.14 14.19
C SER A 49 10.28 4.31 14.88
N LYS A 50 10.37 5.50 14.28
CA LYS A 50 9.41 6.55 14.54
C LYS A 50 8.07 5.89 14.17
N PRO A 51 7.18 5.64 15.14
CA PRO A 51 5.89 5.05 14.83
C PRO A 51 5.28 5.93 13.75
N ALA A 52 4.91 5.32 12.63
CA ALA A 52 4.42 6.07 11.50
C ALA A 52 3.01 6.53 11.86
N LEU A 53 2.97 7.74 12.41
CA LEU A 53 1.78 8.34 12.95
C LEU A 53 0.93 8.89 11.80
N ALA A 54 0.31 8.01 11.00
CA ALA A 54 -0.46 8.37 9.82
C ALA A 54 -1.27 7.21 9.23
N TRP A 55 -2.57 7.15 9.49
CA TRP A 55 -3.48 6.12 8.94
C TRP A 55 -2.94 4.71 9.26
N HIS A 56 -3.39 3.63 8.64
CA HIS A 56 -2.77 2.32 8.93
C HIS A 56 -1.30 2.22 8.45
N CYS A 57 -0.73 3.29 7.85
CA CYS A 57 0.60 3.42 7.26
C CYS A 57 1.17 2.11 6.71
N LYS A 58 0.35 1.31 6.04
CA LYS A 58 0.85 0.10 5.39
C LYS A 58 1.42 0.58 4.07
N SER A 59 2.74 0.61 3.97
CA SER A 59 3.39 0.88 2.69
C SER A 59 2.86 -0.11 1.64
N PRO A 60 2.86 0.25 0.34
CA PRO A 60 2.33 -0.65 -0.69
C PRO A 60 3.01 -2.01 -0.70
N SER A 61 4.33 -2.05 -0.44
CA SER A 61 5.07 -3.30 -0.31
C SER A 61 4.60 -4.12 0.91
N ALA A 62 4.42 -3.50 2.08
CA ALA A 62 3.96 -4.20 3.28
C ALA A 62 2.54 -4.77 3.14
N TRP A 63 1.61 -3.99 2.58
CA TRP A 63 0.24 -4.46 2.32
C TRP A 63 0.20 -5.56 1.27
N GLY A 64 0.99 -5.42 0.19
CA GLY A 64 1.11 -6.45 -0.85
C GLY A 64 1.65 -7.78 -0.31
N SER A 65 2.66 -7.73 0.55
CA SER A 65 3.22 -8.91 1.21
C SER A 65 2.24 -9.58 2.18
N GLU A 66 1.42 -8.81 2.89
CA GLU A 66 0.40 -9.35 3.80
C GLU A 66 -0.71 -10.11 3.06
N ILE A 67 -1.13 -9.62 1.89
CA ILE A 67 -2.08 -10.33 1.02
C ILE A 67 -1.49 -11.65 0.50
N LEU A 68 -0.20 -11.66 0.21
CA LEU A 68 0.47 -12.84 -0.31
C LEU A 68 0.74 -13.89 0.75
N ASN A 69 1.06 -13.46 1.97
CA ASN A 69 1.28 -14.34 3.09
C ASN A 69 0.71 -13.73 4.38
N PRO A 70 -0.49 -14.16 4.79
CA PRO A 70 -1.17 -13.64 5.98
C PRO A 70 -0.49 -14.04 7.30
N LYS A 71 0.58 -14.85 7.27
CA LYS A 71 1.38 -15.26 8.46
C LYS A 71 2.72 -14.52 8.58
N THR A 72 2.97 -13.50 7.78
CA THR A 72 4.18 -12.68 7.94
C THR A 72 4.16 -11.94 9.27
N SER A 73 5.33 -11.63 9.85
CA SER A 73 5.47 -10.84 11.08
C SER A 73 4.87 -9.43 10.97
N LEU A 74 4.51 -9.00 9.77
CA LEU A 74 3.73 -7.79 9.50
C LEU A 74 2.23 -7.95 9.81
N ALA A 75 1.66 -9.16 9.74
CA ALA A 75 0.30 -9.45 10.17
C ALA A 75 0.14 -9.39 11.70
N THR A 76 1.24 -9.57 12.44
CA THR A 76 1.30 -9.38 13.91
C THR A 76 1.41 -7.91 14.33
N ASN A 77 1.29 -6.95 13.40
CA ASN A 77 1.22 -5.51 13.70
C ASN A 77 -0.18 -5.06 14.15
N ALA A 78 -0.88 -5.89 14.94
CA ALA A 78 -2.01 -5.47 15.74
C ALA A 78 -1.48 -4.55 16.87
N GLY A 79 -1.28 -3.26 16.57
CA GLY A 79 -0.72 -2.32 17.55
C GLY A 79 -0.12 -1.02 17.00
N HIS A 80 -0.04 -0.81 15.69
CA HIS A 80 0.31 0.52 15.17
C HIS A 80 -0.89 1.45 15.35
N GLN A 81 -0.64 2.61 15.98
CA GLN A 81 -1.65 3.61 16.26
C GLN A 81 -2.42 3.93 14.98
N SER A 82 -3.71 3.63 15.00
CA SER A 82 -4.63 4.00 13.93
C SER A 82 -5.00 5.46 14.13
N TYR A 83 -4.77 6.27 13.12
CA TYR A 83 -5.13 7.69 13.17
C TYR A 83 -6.61 7.85 12.93
N PRO A 84 -7.23 8.90 13.51
CA PRO A 84 -8.60 9.24 13.19
C PRO A 84 -8.75 9.38 11.66
N ASP A 85 -9.92 9.02 11.16
CA ASP A 85 -10.30 9.19 9.77
C ASP A 85 -10.44 10.70 9.45
N GLU A 86 -9.32 11.36 9.17
CA GLU A 86 -9.22 12.80 8.91
C GLU A 86 -9.25 13.15 7.42
N THR A 87 -9.68 12.26 6.53
CA THR A 87 -9.78 12.58 5.08
C THR A 87 -11.16 13.10 4.71
N TRP A 88 -11.36 13.61 3.49
CA TRP A 88 -12.71 13.74 2.95
C TRP A 88 -13.06 12.47 2.17
N TYR A 89 -14.29 11.98 2.35
CA TYR A 89 -14.82 10.87 1.58
C TYR A 89 -15.16 11.28 0.15
N ILE A 90 -15.37 10.29 -0.72
CA ILE A 90 -15.87 10.48 -2.09
C ILE A 90 -17.18 11.26 -2.07
N SER A 91 -18.08 10.94 -1.14
CA SER A 91 -19.35 11.66 -0.97
C SER A 91 -19.16 13.12 -0.57
N ASN A 92 -18.15 13.44 0.26
CA ASN A 92 -17.86 14.81 0.67
C ASN A 92 -17.28 15.63 -0.49
N TRP A 93 -16.40 15.04 -1.30
CA TRP A 93 -15.91 15.68 -2.52
C TRP A 93 -17.03 15.88 -3.56
N CYS A 94 -17.92 14.91 -3.70
CA CYS A 94 -19.04 14.98 -4.63
C CYS A 94 -20.08 16.04 -4.24
N ASN A 95 -20.39 16.14 -2.95
CA ASN A 95 -21.45 17.03 -2.43
C ASN A 95 -20.91 18.33 -1.80
N ASN A 96 -19.60 18.51 -1.80
CA ASN A 96 -18.90 19.63 -1.17
C ASN A 96 -19.31 19.86 0.30
N THR A 97 -19.31 18.80 1.10
CA THR A 97 -19.69 18.87 2.52
C THR A 97 -18.45 18.81 3.41
N ALA A 98 -18.40 19.64 4.46
CA ALA A 98 -17.35 19.58 5.47
C ALA A 98 -17.42 18.30 6.32
N ARG A 99 -16.32 17.96 6.97
CA ARG A 99 -16.24 16.91 8.01
C ARG A 99 -15.70 17.53 9.31
N SER A 100 -16.49 18.42 9.91
CA SER A 100 -16.08 19.19 11.08
C SER A 100 -15.72 18.32 12.29
N SER A 101 -16.36 17.15 12.43
CA SER A 101 -16.06 16.19 13.50
C SER A 101 -14.67 15.55 13.44
N THR A 102 -13.98 15.63 12.29
CA THR A 102 -12.65 15.05 12.09
C THR A 102 -11.58 16.12 11.84
N GLY A 103 -11.86 17.37 12.20
CA GLY A 103 -10.94 18.50 12.04
C GLY A 103 -11.01 19.18 10.66
N ASN A 104 -11.75 18.62 9.71
CA ASN A 104 -11.97 19.20 8.38
C ASN A 104 -13.23 20.08 8.36
N ALA A 105 -13.18 21.18 9.10
CA ALA A 105 -14.31 22.12 9.24
C ALA A 105 -14.69 22.84 7.93
N SER A 106 -13.75 22.94 6.99
CA SER A 106 -14.01 23.50 5.65
C SER A 106 -14.44 22.41 4.66
N PRO A 107 -15.35 22.73 3.73
CA PRO A 107 -15.62 21.86 2.58
C PRO A 107 -14.36 21.61 1.73
N PRO A 108 -14.24 20.44 1.09
CA PRO A 108 -13.02 20.04 0.38
C PRO A 108 -12.66 20.98 -0.77
N TRP A 109 -13.65 21.47 -1.54
CA TRP A 109 -13.39 22.41 -2.64
C TRP A 109 -12.92 23.77 -2.16
N THR A 110 -13.37 24.21 -0.99
CA THR A 110 -12.87 25.43 -0.35
C THR A 110 -11.41 25.27 0.03
N ALA A 111 -11.06 24.16 0.70
CA ALA A 111 -9.68 23.86 1.07
C ALA A 111 -8.75 23.72 -0.16
N LEU A 112 -9.25 23.09 -1.23
CA LEU A 112 -8.54 22.99 -2.50
C LEU A 112 -8.21 24.36 -3.08
N ARG A 113 -9.18 25.27 -3.12
CA ARG A 113 -8.98 26.63 -3.66
C ARG A 113 -8.05 27.49 -2.82
N THR A 114 -8.08 27.33 -1.50
CA THR A 114 -7.14 28.02 -0.62
C THR A 114 -5.70 27.62 -0.93
N LYS A 115 -5.45 26.34 -1.27
CA LYS A 115 -4.12 25.84 -1.63
C LYS A 115 -3.74 26.11 -3.09
N TYR A 116 -4.71 25.98 -4.00
CA TYR A 116 -4.54 26.12 -5.45
C TYR A 116 -5.36 27.29 -5.97
N THR A 117 -4.82 28.50 -5.80
CA THR A 117 -5.45 29.76 -6.22
C THR A 117 -5.58 29.90 -7.74
N THR A 118 -4.86 29.06 -8.51
CA THR A 118 -4.93 28.96 -9.96
C THR A 118 -6.20 28.28 -10.48
N LEU A 119 -6.97 27.63 -9.60
CA LEU A 119 -8.25 27.02 -9.97
C LEU A 119 -9.26 28.13 -10.30
N LYS A 120 -9.53 28.27 -11.60
CA LYS A 120 -10.32 29.37 -12.16
C LYS A 120 -11.79 29.29 -11.73
N ASN A 121 -12.41 30.47 -11.61
CA ASN A 121 -13.86 30.58 -11.51
C ASN A 121 -14.53 29.95 -12.75
N ASN A 122 -15.75 29.48 -12.58
CA ASN A 122 -16.52 28.79 -13.61
C ASN A 122 -17.96 29.33 -13.64
N ALA A 123 -18.60 29.22 -14.79
CA ALA A 123 -19.97 29.70 -14.97
C ALA A 123 -20.72 28.74 -15.90
N PRO A 124 -22.06 28.61 -15.75
CA PRO A 124 -22.87 27.83 -16.67
C PRO A 124 -22.85 28.48 -18.06
N SER A 125 -23.17 27.69 -19.11
CA SER A 125 -23.07 28.11 -20.51
C SER A 125 -23.88 29.37 -20.87
N ASN A 126 -24.91 29.71 -20.07
CA ASN A 126 -25.73 30.91 -20.26
C ASN A 126 -25.11 32.19 -19.66
N LYS A 127 -23.94 32.12 -19.01
CA LYS A 127 -23.22 33.26 -18.44
C LYS A 127 -21.84 33.38 -19.06
N THR A 128 -21.56 34.53 -19.66
CA THR A 128 -20.26 34.83 -20.31
C THR A 128 -19.17 35.26 -19.31
N THR A 129 -19.53 35.72 -18.12
CA THR A 129 -18.58 36.18 -17.09
C THR A 129 -18.49 35.20 -15.92
N LYS A 130 -17.27 34.77 -15.57
CA LYS A 130 -16.96 33.83 -14.48
C LYS A 130 -16.67 34.58 -13.17
N THR A 131 -17.70 34.90 -12.39
CA THR A 131 -17.56 35.70 -11.14
C THR A 131 -17.36 34.86 -9.88
N SER A 132 -17.75 33.58 -9.91
CA SER A 132 -17.64 32.66 -8.77
C SER A 132 -17.11 31.30 -9.19
N PHE A 133 -16.66 30.49 -8.24
CA PHE A 133 -16.31 29.09 -8.51
C PHE A 133 -17.53 28.20 -8.26
N ASP A 134 -17.85 27.37 -9.24
CA ASP A 134 -18.86 26.32 -9.13
C ASP A 134 -18.17 24.96 -9.28
N TYR A 135 -18.14 24.18 -8.20
CA TYR A 135 -17.51 22.86 -8.17
C TYR A 135 -18.21 21.85 -9.07
N THR A 136 -19.51 22.05 -9.36
CA THR A 136 -20.29 21.14 -10.21
C THR A 136 -19.90 21.23 -11.68
N LEU A 137 -19.32 22.37 -12.08
CA LEU A 137 -18.91 22.67 -13.45
C LEU A 137 -17.40 22.49 -13.68
N CYS A 138 -16.63 22.23 -12.61
CA CYS A 138 -15.19 22.01 -12.73
C CYS A 138 -14.90 20.74 -13.54
N THR A 139 -14.20 20.91 -14.65
CA THR A 139 -13.80 19.79 -15.52
C THR A 139 -12.49 19.15 -15.06
N ILE A 140 -12.26 17.90 -15.46
CA ILE A 140 -11.00 17.20 -15.19
C ILE A 140 -9.81 17.97 -15.77
N ALA A 141 -9.93 18.51 -16.99
CA ALA A 141 -8.88 19.32 -17.60
C ALA A 141 -8.54 20.58 -16.79
N GLU A 142 -9.56 21.32 -16.33
CA GLU A 142 -9.35 22.51 -15.49
C GLU A 142 -8.69 22.15 -14.16
N LEU A 143 -9.11 21.03 -13.55
CA LEU A 143 -8.52 20.55 -12.31
C LEU A 143 -7.05 20.13 -12.49
N GLN A 144 -6.73 19.37 -13.54
CA GLN A 144 -5.36 18.94 -13.84
C GLN A 144 -4.44 20.11 -14.21
N ALA A 145 -4.99 21.17 -14.83
CA ALA A 145 -4.23 22.38 -15.14
C ALA A 145 -3.91 23.19 -13.88
N ALA A 146 -4.81 23.23 -12.89
CA ALA A 146 -4.59 23.93 -11.63
C ALA A 146 -3.73 23.13 -10.65
N VAL A 147 -3.89 21.80 -10.64
CA VAL A 147 -3.28 20.87 -9.69
C VAL A 147 -2.23 20.02 -10.41
N ALA A 148 -1.00 20.53 -10.43
CA ALA A 148 0.13 19.84 -11.06
C ALA A 148 0.32 18.43 -10.48
N GLY A 149 0.47 17.45 -11.37
CA GLY A 149 0.68 16.05 -10.99
C GLY A 149 -0.59 15.24 -10.72
N LEU A 150 -1.80 15.83 -10.80
CA LEU A 150 -3.03 15.04 -10.71
C LEU A 150 -3.19 14.15 -11.94
N LYS A 151 -3.29 12.83 -11.73
CA LYS A 151 -3.52 11.84 -12.79
C LYS A 151 -4.91 11.23 -12.64
N VAL A 152 -5.65 11.14 -13.74
CA VAL A 152 -6.98 10.52 -13.75
C VAL A 152 -7.10 9.67 -15.01
N ALA A 153 -6.80 8.37 -14.92
CA ALA A 153 -6.92 7.49 -16.07
C ALA A 153 -8.38 7.22 -16.46
N GLY A 154 -8.63 7.17 -17.75
CA GLY A 154 -9.93 6.81 -18.34
C GLY A 154 -11.04 7.84 -18.16
N ALA A 155 -10.79 9.00 -17.54
CA ALA A 155 -11.77 10.08 -17.47
C ALA A 155 -11.58 11.04 -18.65
N SER A 156 -12.68 11.43 -19.30
CA SER A 156 -12.62 12.45 -20.34
C SER A 156 -12.17 13.79 -19.74
N PRO A 157 -11.26 14.53 -20.40
CA PRO A 157 -10.87 15.87 -19.97
C PRO A 157 -12.05 16.84 -19.86
N SER A 158 -13.09 16.66 -20.68
CA SER A 158 -14.32 17.47 -20.67
C SER A 158 -15.35 17.04 -19.61
N ALA A 159 -15.19 15.86 -19.00
CA ALA A 159 -16.10 15.42 -17.95
C ALA A 159 -15.93 16.30 -16.71
N THR A 160 -17.04 16.62 -16.04
CA THR A 160 -16.97 17.31 -14.76
C THR A 160 -16.49 16.35 -13.67
N VAL A 161 -15.72 16.87 -12.72
CA VAL A 161 -15.21 16.08 -11.59
C VAL A 161 -16.38 15.49 -10.81
N LYS A 162 -17.46 16.27 -10.61
CA LYS A 162 -18.68 15.78 -9.96
C LYS A 162 -19.32 14.59 -10.70
N SER A 163 -19.39 14.64 -12.03
CA SER A 163 -19.91 13.53 -12.84
C SER A 163 -19.07 12.27 -12.63
N VAL A 164 -17.74 12.38 -12.72
CA VAL A 164 -16.83 11.24 -12.48
C VAL A 164 -16.96 10.69 -11.06
N LEU A 165 -17.07 11.55 -10.05
CA LEU A 165 -17.27 11.13 -8.66
C LEU A 165 -18.64 10.47 -8.41
N THR A 166 -19.64 10.75 -9.24
CA THR A 166 -20.99 10.19 -9.13
C THR A 166 -21.10 8.86 -9.89
N SER A 167 -20.78 8.85 -11.18
CA SER A 167 -21.06 7.75 -12.11
C SER A 167 -19.81 7.10 -12.71
N GLY A 168 -18.62 7.62 -12.43
CA GLY A 168 -17.36 7.02 -12.89
C GLY A 168 -17.05 5.67 -12.24
N SER A 169 -15.96 5.04 -12.69
CA SER A 169 -15.51 3.78 -12.11
C SER A 169 -15.01 3.96 -10.68
N ASP A 170 -15.08 2.89 -9.89
CA ASP A 170 -14.61 2.93 -8.49
C ASP A 170 -13.13 3.31 -8.38
N LEU A 171 -12.32 2.89 -9.35
CA LEU A 171 -10.92 3.29 -9.43
C LEU A 171 -10.79 4.80 -9.64
N GLN A 172 -11.55 5.39 -10.57
CA GLN A 172 -11.53 6.83 -10.82
C GLN A 172 -11.91 7.61 -9.57
N LYS A 173 -13.02 7.23 -8.93
CA LYS A 173 -13.50 7.84 -7.69
C LYS A 173 -12.44 7.80 -6.59
N SER A 174 -11.89 6.61 -6.34
CA SER A 174 -10.92 6.39 -5.26
C SER A 174 -9.59 7.10 -5.51
N THR A 175 -9.07 7.04 -6.74
CA THR A 175 -7.75 7.62 -7.08
C THR A 175 -7.78 9.15 -7.18
N ILE A 176 -8.86 9.75 -7.69
CA ILE A 176 -9.04 11.22 -7.66
C ILE A 176 -9.04 11.69 -6.21
N VAL A 177 -9.90 11.09 -5.38
CA VAL A 177 -10.08 11.53 -3.98
C VAL A 177 -8.82 11.29 -3.16
N ALA A 178 -8.15 10.15 -3.32
CA ALA A 178 -6.90 9.87 -2.63
C ALA A 178 -5.80 10.89 -3.00
N GLN A 179 -5.68 11.26 -4.28
CA GLN A 179 -4.72 12.28 -4.72
C GLN A 179 -5.07 13.66 -4.18
N LEU A 180 -6.33 14.07 -4.22
CA LEU A 180 -6.75 15.38 -3.71
C LEU A 180 -6.56 15.49 -2.19
N ASN A 181 -6.91 14.43 -1.45
CA ASN A 181 -6.66 14.34 -0.02
C ASN A 181 -5.16 14.40 0.27
N TYR A 182 -4.32 13.64 -0.45
CA TYR A 182 -2.86 13.71 -0.33
C TYR A 182 -2.35 15.13 -0.56
N LEU A 183 -2.80 15.77 -1.65
CA LEU A 183 -2.30 17.06 -2.07
C LEU A 183 -2.72 18.20 -1.14
N ILE A 184 -3.89 18.13 -0.50
CA ILE A 184 -4.32 19.15 0.46
C ILE A 184 -3.73 18.90 1.84
N LEU A 185 -3.79 17.64 2.31
CA LEU A 185 -3.46 17.25 3.67
C LEU A 185 -1.96 16.95 3.87
N SER A 186 -1.14 16.90 2.82
CA SER A 186 0.33 16.81 2.94
C SER A 186 1.01 18.16 2.70
N PRO A 187 2.03 18.54 3.51
CA PRO A 187 2.45 17.92 4.76
C PRO A 187 1.61 18.44 5.94
N LEU A 188 0.83 17.58 6.59
CA LEU A 188 0.27 17.86 7.92
C LEU A 188 0.97 16.97 8.94
N LEU A 189 1.44 17.58 10.03
CA LEU A 189 2.15 16.89 11.12
C LEU A 189 1.39 15.67 11.67
N LYS A 190 0.05 15.71 11.59
CA LYS A 190 -0.87 14.67 12.05
C LYS A 190 -1.00 13.47 11.11
N ASN A 191 -0.74 13.66 9.81
CA ASN A 191 -1.14 12.71 8.78
C ASN A 191 0.03 12.11 7.98
N GLN A 192 1.26 12.60 8.10
CA GLN A 192 2.56 12.08 7.57
C GLN A 192 2.50 11.13 6.35
N MET A 193 1.60 11.39 5.40
CA MET A 193 1.21 10.43 4.36
C MET A 193 2.36 10.13 3.43
N GLU A 194 3.17 11.17 3.17
CA GLU A 194 4.36 11.13 2.34
C GLU A 194 5.39 10.09 2.79
N LYS A 195 5.36 9.66 4.06
CA LYS A 195 6.25 8.61 4.56
C LYS A 195 5.80 7.20 4.19
N CYS A 196 4.50 7.00 4.04
CA CYS A 196 3.89 5.69 3.79
C CYS A 196 3.71 5.43 2.29
N LEU A 197 3.32 6.47 1.55
CA LEU A 197 3.07 6.40 0.11
C LEU A 197 3.61 7.67 -0.56
N PRO A 198 4.63 7.59 -1.42
CA PRO A 198 5.07 8.74 -2.19
C PRO A 198 4.03 9.13 -3.23
N SER A 199 3.93 10.43 -3.54
CA SER A 199 2.98 10.96 -4.53
C SER A 199 3.11 10.30 -5.90
N SER A 200 4.32 9.93 -6.31
CA SER A 200 4.58 9.22 -7.57
C SER A 200 3.94 7.84 -7.63
N ALA A 201 3.95 7.09 -6.52
CA ALA A 201 3.28 5.79 -6.43
C ALA A 201 1.76 5.96 -6.54
N LEU A 202 1.20 6.98 -5.89
CA LEU A 202 -0.23 7.29 -5.99
C LEU A 202 -0.64 7.70 -7.41
N GLN A 203 0.20 8.48 -8.11
CA GLN A 203 -0.01 8.83 -9.51
C GLN A 203 0.05 7.61 -10.44
N GLN A 204 0.95 6.65 -10.17
CA GLN A 204 1.01 5.38 -10.90
C GLN A 204 -0.23 4.53 -10.65
N MET A 205 -0.69 4.41 -9.40
CA MET A 205 -1.96 3.75 -9.07
C MET A 205 -3.15 4.36 -9.82
N ALA A 206 -3.16 5.68 -10.02
CA ALA A 206 -4.18 6.38 -10.80
C ALA A 206 -4.14 6.06 -12.31
N THR A 207 -3.12 5.36 -12.81
CA THR A 207 -3.08 4.83 -14.18
C THR A 207 -3.86 3.52 -14.35
N GLY A 208 -4.23 2.88 -13.24
CA GLY A 208 -5.00 1.62 -13.20
C GLY A 208 -4.18 0.35 -13.06
N SER A 209 -2.86 0.46 -13.02
CA SER A 209 -1.94 -0.63 -12.72
C SER A 209 -0.79 -0.12 -11.86
N TYR A 210 -0.39 -0.88 -10.85
CA TYR A 210 0.71 -0.50 -9.97
C TYR A 210 1.48 -1.72 -9.48
N SER A 211 2.80 -1.70 -9.56
CA SER A 211 3.64 -2.78 -9.05
C SER A 211 4.46 -2.26 -7.88
N PRO A 212 4.13 -2.62 -6.63
CA PRO A 212 4.94 -2.24 -5.48
C PRO A 212 6.35 -2.79 -5.61
N ALA A 213 7.34 -1.96 -5.30
CA ALA A 213 8.75 -2.38 -5.29
C ALA A 213 8.95 -3.60 -4.38
N GLY A 214 9.70 -4.59 -4.88
CA GLY A 214 10.04 -5.81 -4.12
C GLY A 214 8.91 -6.84 -3.98
N SER A 215 7.70 -6.57 -4.47
CA SER A 215 6.59 -7.53 -4.37
C SER A 215 6.52 -8.53 -5.54
N GLY A 216 7.11 -8.20 -6.69
CA GLY A 216 7.01 -9.00 -7.92
C GLY A 216 5.58 -9.12 -8.47
N GLN A 217 4.60 -8.40 -7.90
CA GLN A 217 3.21 -8.47 -8.31
C GLN A 217 2.71 -7.13 -8.83
N THR A 218 1.89 -7.21 -9.87
CA THR A 218 1.14 -6.07 -10.39
C THR A 218 -0.25 -6.06 -9.79
N TRP A 219 -0.64 -4.92 -9.26
CA TRP A 219 -1.97 -4.67 -8.73
C TRP A 219 -2.88 -4.16 -9.85
N ASP A 220 -4.08 -4.73 -9.90
CA ASP A 220 -5.16 -4.26 -10.73
C ASP A 220 -5.99 -3.18 -10.01
N ALA A 221 -7.00 -2.67 -10.70
CA ALA A 221 -7.90 -1.66 -10.17
C ALA A 221 -8.57 -2.06 -8.84
N ALA A 222 -8.90 -3.34 -8.67
CA ALA A 222 -9.56 -3.84 -7.46
C ALA A 222 -8.62 -3.83 -6.25
N LYS A 223 -7.37 -4.31 -6.41
CA LYS A 223 -6.34 -4.26 -5.37
C LYS A 223 -5.98 -2.82 -5.01
N ILE A 224 -5.84 -1.93 -6.01
CA ILE A 224 -5.57 -0.51 -5.79
C ILE A 224 -6.70 0.12 -4.95
N LYS A 225 -7.96 -0.08 -5.33
CA LYS A 225 -9.11 0.41 -4.56
C LYS A 225 -9.07 -0.08 -3.12
N LYS A 226 -8.87 -1.38 -2.93
CA LYS A 226 -8.83 -1.99 -1.59
C LYS A 226 -7.70 -1.38 -0.74
N PHE A 227 -6.51 -1.20 -1.32
CA PHE A 227 -5.39 -0.55 -0.64
C PHE A 227 -5.74 0.88 -0.19
N LEU A 228 -6.33 1.70 -1.07
CA LEU A 228 -6.70 3.08 -0.76
C LEU A 228 -7.77 3.15 0.34
N TYR A 229 -8.73 2.23 0.31
CA TYR A 229 -9.78 2.10 1.32
C TYR A 229 -9.23 1.67 2.68
N ASP A 230 -8.40 0.63 2.70
CA ASP A 230 -7.79 0.07 3.91
C ASP A 230 -6.80 1.08 4.55
N ASN A 231 -6.22 1.98 3.77
CA ASN A 231 -5.34 3.06 4.27
C ASN A 231 -6.07 4.40 4.48
N TYR A 232 -7.41 4.43 4.48
CA TYR A 232 -8.22 5.63 4.72
C TYR A 232 -7.93 6.82 3.77
N MET A 233 -7.34 6.56 2.61
CA MET A 233 -6.99 7.59 1.63
C MET A 233 -8.21 8.06 0.83
N ALA A 234 -9.09 7.12 0.51
CA ALA A 234 -10.37 7.36 -0.16
C ALA A 234 -11.40 6.31 0.26
N ARG A 235 -12.58 6.78 0.69
CA ARG A 235 -13.74 5.96 1.07
C ARG A 235 -15.01 6.51 0.45
#